data_AF-A0ABD3CIR2-F1
#
_entry.id   AF-A0ABD3CIR2-F1
#
_cell.length_a   1.000
_cell.length_b   1.000
_cell.length_c   1.000
_cell.angle_alpha   90.00
_cell.angle_beta   90.00
_cell.angle_gamma   90.00
#
_symmetry.space_group_name_H-M   'P 1'
#
loop_
_entity.id
_entity.type
_entity.pdbx_description
1 polymer ?
#
loop_
_entity_poly.entity_id
_entity_poly.type
_entity_poly.pdbx_seq_one_letter_code
_entity_poly.pdbx_strand_id
1 'polypeptide(L)'
;MEKRVAIVGAGISGLLACKYAASKGFSPVVFEAQDQVGGLWNHTIESTRLQNPKETFEFSDFPWPSSADTFPHNTQLQDYLQSYAQKFQILKYIKFSTKVISIDYVGDDDDDMQFWELWGGAGKAFGSKGKWHLKVIDTKQDEIKEYVAEFVVLCIGRFSGLPDIPEFPSGCGPDVFSGKVLHSMDFAAMDNATAAELIKGKNVAIIGSGKSAVDIAYEIANKNGKKKILHIYVLE
;
A
#
# COMPACT_ATOMS: atom_id res chain seq x y z
N MET A 1 -28.59 -14.74 -6.18
CA MET A 1 -27.91 -14.21 -4.99
C MET A 1 -27.01 -13.08 -5.47
N GLU A 2 -27.12 -11.89 -4.89
CA GLU A 2 -26.22 -10.77 -5.20
C GLU A 2 -24.79 -11.18 -4.79
N LYS A 3 -23.81 -10.95 -5.66
CA LYS A 3 -22.42 -11.42 -5.50
C LYS A 3 -21.42 -10.26 -5.57
N ARG A 4 -21.79 -9.08 -5.09
CA ARG A 4 -20.95 -7.88 -5.12
C ARG A 4 -19.91 -7.98 -4.02
N VAL A 5 -18.66 -7.76 -4.42
CA VAL A 5 -17.51 -7.75 -3.51
C VAL A 5 -16.87 -6.37 -3.62
N ALA A 6 -16.89 -5.59 -2.55
CA ALA A 6 -16.10 -4.37 -2.47
C ALA A 6 -14.67 -4.74 -2.07
N ILE A 7 -13.69 -4.25 -2.81
CA ILE A 7 -12.27 -4.45 -2.53
C ILE A 7 -11.65 -3.08 -2.29
N VAL A 8 -10.96 -2.90 -1.18
CA VAL A 8 -10.39 -1.60 -0.79
C VAL A 8 -8.89 -1.61 -1.00
N GLY A 9 -8.42 -0.90 -2.04
CA GLY A 9 -7.03 -0.85 -2.48
C GLY A 9 -6.75 -1.70 -3.72
N ALA A 10 -5.98 -1.15 -4.66
CA ALA A 10 -5.50 -1.77 -5.91
C ALA A 10 -3.97 -1.98 -5.90
N GLY A 11 -3.39 -2.21 -4.72
CA GLY A 11 -2.06 -2.82 -4.59
C GLY A 11 -2.06 -4.30 -4.99
N ILE A 12 -0.94 -4.98 -4.75
CA ILE A 12 -0.73 -6.41 -5.07
C ILE A 12 -1.91 -7.28 -4.60
N SER A 13 -2.30 -7.16 -3.33
CA SER A 13 -3.40 -7.94 -2.75
C SER A 13 -4.75 -7.66 -3.42
N GLY A 14 -5.03 -6.40 -3.75
CA GLY A 14 -6.28 -6.00 -4.39
C GLY A 14 -6.43 -6.54 -5.81
N LEU A 15 -5.34 -6.52 -6.59
CA LEU A 15 -5.32 -7.11 -7.94
C LEU A 15 -5.61 -8.62 -7.88
N LEU A 16 -4.95 -9.35 -6.98
CA LEU A 16 -5.17 -10.78 -6.79
C LEU A 16 -6.60 -11.09 -6.32
N ALA A 17 -7.09 -10.35 -5.33
CA ALA A 17 -8.44 -10.50 -4.80
C ALA A 17 -9.50 -10.26 -5.90
N CYS A 18 -9.32 -9.20 -6.70
CA CYS A 18 -10.25 -8.87 -7.77
C CYS A 18 -10.28 -9.95 -8.85
N LYS A 19 -9.10 -10.39 -9.31
CA LYS A 19 -9.00 -11.46 -10.30
C LYS A 19 -9.64 -12.75 -9.80
N TYR A 20 -9.32 -13.15 -8.57
CA TYR A 20 -9.86 -14.37 -7.98
C TYR A 20 -11.38 -14.29 -7.84
N ALA A 21 -11.92 -13.21 -7.27
CA ALA A 21 -13.36 -12.99 -7.14
C ALA A 21 -14.08 -13.04 -8.49
N ALA A 22 -13.57 -12.32 -9.50
CA ALA A 22 -14.13 -12.34 -10.85
C ALA A 22 -14.11 -13.74 -11.47
N SER A 23 -13.02 -14.50 -11.29
CA SER A 23 -12.91 -15.89 -11.79
C SER A 23 -13.91 -16.87 -11.15
N LYS A 24 -14.40 -16.55 -9.95
CA LYS A 24 -15.43 -17.33 -9.25
C LYS A 24 -16.86 -16.85 -9.56
N GLY A 25 -17.00 -15.92 -10.51
CA GLY A 25 -18.30 -15.37 -10.92
C GLY A 25 -18.91 -14.42 -9.92
N PHE A 26 -18.10 -13.78 -9.07
CA PHE A 26 -18.52 -12.61 -8.29
C PHE A 26 -18.41 -11.33 -9.13
N SER A 27 -19.01 -10.25 -8.63
CA SER A 27 -18.99 -8.92 -9.25
C SER A 27 -18.14 -7.97 -8.38
N PRO A 28 -16.80 -8.03 -8.48
CA PRO A 28 -15.95 -7.17 -7.68
C PRO A 28 -15.99 -5.71 -8.16
N VAL A 29 -15.86 -4.79 -7.22
CA VAL A 29 -15.52 -3.38 -7.46
C VAL A 29 -14.37 -3.03 -6.54
N VAL A 30 -13.27 -2.55 -7.12
CA VAL A 30 -12.08 -2.12 -6.40
C VAL A 30 -12.12 -0.60 -6.25
N PHE A 31 -11.98 -0.10 -5.03
CA PHE A 31 -11.82 1.33 -4.75
C PHE A 31 -10.36 1.62 -4.44
N GLU A 32 -9.71 2.42 -5.27
CA GLU A 32 -8.31 2.83 -5.12
C GLU A 32 -8.23 4.34 -4.94
N ALA A 33 -7.59 4.79 -3.86
CA ALA A 33 -7.46 6.20 -3.53
C ALA A 33 -6.53 6.95 -4.50
N GLN A 34 -5.53 6.26 -5.05
CA GLN A 34 -4.59 6.79 -6.04
C GLN A 34 -5.14 6.69 -7.46
N ASP A 35 -4.44 7.27 -8.43
CA ASP A 35 -4.81 7.27 -9.84
C ASP A 35 -4.23 6.10 -10.66
N GLN A 36 -3.49 5.20 -10.00
CA GLN A 36 -2.86 4.03 -10.60
C GLN A 36 -2.84 2.84 -9.63
N VAL A 37 -2.58 1.64 -10.17
CA VAL A 37 -2.37 0.42 -9.36
C VAL A 37 -1.01 0.48 -8.66
N GLY A 38 -0.70 -0.49 -7.80
CA GLY A 38 0.64 -0.68 -7.23
C GLY A 38 0.71 -0.47 -5.71
N GLY A 39 -0.07 0.46 -5.18
CA GLY A 39 -0.16 0.72 -3.75
C GLY A 39 1.16 1.25 -3.19
N LEU A 40 1.78 0.52 -2.25
CA LEU A 40 3.06 0.91 -1.63
C LEU A 40 4.15 1.22 -2.68
N TRP A 41 4.13 0.52 -3.81
CA TRP A 41 5.15 0.66 -4.85
C TRP A 41 5.07 1.98 -5.64
N ASN A 42 4.00 2.75 -5.46
CA ASN A 42 3.86 4.09 -6.01
C ASN A 42 4.62 5.17 -5.21
N HIS A 43 5.01 4.86 -3.97
CA HIS A 43 5.72 5.77 -3.07
C HIS A 43 6.97 5.09 -2.54
N THR A 44 8.06 5.18 -3.30
CA THR A 44 9.32 4.50 -3.02
C THR A 44 10.49 5.43 -3.22
N ILE A 45 11.63 5.06 -2.63
CA ILE A 45 12.88 5.79 -2.83
C ILE A 45 13.40 5.45 -4.23
N GLU A 46 14.08 6.39 -4.88
CA GLU A 46 14.60 6.22 -6.25
C GLU A 46 15.37 4.91 -6.41
N SER A 47 16.22 4.55 -5.45
CA SER A 47 17.01 3.31 -5.50
C SER A 47 16.27 2.02 -5.11
N THR A 48 14.98 2.07 -4.77
CA THR A 48 14.25 0.92 -4.21
C THR A 48 14.18 -0.24 -5.22
N ARG A 49 14.52 -1.44 -4.75
CA ARG A 49 14.46 -2.71 -5.49
C ARG A 49 13.74 -3.77 -4.66
N LEU A 50 13.29 -4.84 -5.32
CA LEU A 50 12.88 -6.05 -4.63
C LEU A 50 14.04 -6.64 -3.83
N GLN A 51 13.77 -7.03 -2.59
CA GLN A 51 14.76 -7.62 -1.69
C GLN A 51 14.89 -9.13 -1.84
N ASN A 52 14.08 -9.73 -2.71
CA ASN A 52 14.07 -11.13 -3.04
C ASN A 52 14.13 -11.31 -4.57
N PRO A 53 14.69 -12.42 -5.08
CA PRO A 53 14.76 -12.68 -6.51
C PRO A 53 13.37 -12.68 -7.15
N LYS A 54 13.27 -12.21 -8.39
CA LYS A 54 11.99 -12.06 -9.11
C LYS A 54 11.15 -13.33 -9.13
N GLU A 55 11.77 -14.50 -9.22
CA GLU A 55 11.11 -15.82 -9.24
C GLU A 55 10.38 -16.11 -7.92
N THR A 56 10.83 -15.53 -6.81
CA THR A 56 10.17 -15.67 -5.51
C THR A 56 9.12 -14.59 -5.24
N PHE A 57 9.03 -13.58 -6.12
CA PHE A 57 8.02 -12.50 -6.07
C PHE A 57 7.02 -12.57 -7.22
N GLU A 58 7.04 -13.61 -8.05
CA GLU A 58 6.16 -13.73 -9.20
C GLU A 58 4.76 -14.21 -8.82
N PHE A 59 3.75 -13.70 -9.53
CA PHE A 59 2.43 -14.33 -9.51
C PHE A 59 2.51 -15.68 -10.20
N SER A 60 1.88 -16.69 -9.59
CA SER A 60 1.93 -18.09 -10.04
C SER A 60 1.47 -18.32 -11.49
N ASP A 61 0.72 -17.38 -12.07
CA ASP A 61 0.19 -17.46 -13.43
C ASP A 61 0.57 -16.26 -14.31
N PHE A 62 1.61 -15.52 -13.92
CA PHE A 62 2.14 -14.41 -14.70
C PHE A 62 3.64 -14.23 -14.43
N PRO A 63 4.51 -14.90 -15.21
CA PRO A 63 5.95 -14.81 -14.97
C PRO A 63 6.50 -13.43 -15.32
N TRP A 64 7.63 -13.08 -14.74
CA TRP A 64 8.37 -11.88 -15.12
C TRP A 64 8.88 -11.95 -16.57
N PRO A 65 9.00 -10.81 -17.27
CA PRO A 65 9.68 -10.78 -18.55
C PRO A 65 11.15 -11.19 -18.40
N SER A 66 11.70 -11.81 -19.44
CA SER A 66 13.11 -12.24 -19.45
C SER A 66 14.09 -11.07 -19.28
N SER A 67 13.70 -9.86 -19.67
CA SER A 67 14.45 -8.62 -19.52
C SER A 67 14.44 -8.04 -18.09
N ALA A 68 13.63 -8.56 -17.17
CA ALA A 68 13.62 -8.09 -15.79
C ALA A 68 14.91 -8.46 -15.04
N ASP A 69 15.40 -7.54 -14.21
CA ASP A 69 16.55 -7.76 -13.34
C ASP A 69 16.30 -8.92 -12.37
N THR A 70 17.35 -9.57 -11.86
CA THR A 70 17.21 -10.60 -10.81
C THR A 70 16.50 -10.04 -9.57
N PHE A 71 16.81 -8.79 -9.21
CA PHE A 71 16.15 -8.02 -8.16
C PHE A 71 15.52 -6.76 -8.79
N PRO A 72 14.27 -6.87 -9.28
CA PRO A 72 13.62 -5.82 -10.04
C PRO A 72 13.61 -4.48 -9.34
N HIS A 73 13.84 -3.42 -10.12
CA HIS A 73 13.66 -2.04 -9.69
C HIS A 73 12.17 -1.74 -9.42
N ASN A 74 11.87 -0.75 -8.57
CA ASN A 74 10.48 -0.33 -8.30
C ASN A 74 9.68 -0.07 -9.59
N THR A 75 10.30 0.52 -10.61
CA THR A 75 9.72 0.79 -11.92
C THR A 75 9.39 -0.50 -12.68
N GLN A 76 10.30 -1.49 -12.70
CA GLN A 76 10.04 -2.80 -13.31
C GLN A 76 8.89 -3.53 -12.60
N LEU A 77 8.78 -3.40 -11.28
CA LEU A 77 7.66 -3.96 -10.52
C LEU A 77 6.35 -3.23 -10.82
N GLN A 78 6.37 -1.91 -10.94
CA GLN A 78 5.18 -1.14 -11.32
C GLN A 78 4.69 -1.55 -12.72
N ASP A 79 5.60 -1.69 -13.68
CA ASP A 79 5.29 -2.18 -15.03
C ASP A 79 4.71 -3.59 -15.02
N TYR A 80 5.25 -4.47 -14.15
CA TYR A 80 4.75 -5.83 -13.97
C TYR A 80 3.33 -5.86 -13.41
N LEU A 81 3.02 -5.05 -12.39
CA LEU A 81 1.68 -4.97 -11.79
C LEU A 81 0.67 -4.36 -12.77
N GLN A 82 1.07 -3.32 -13.51
CA GLN A 82 0.26 -2.73 -14.57
C GLN A 82 -0.03 -3.73 -15.70
N SER A 83 1.00 -4.47 -16.14
CA SER A 83 0.87 -5.51 -17.16
C SER A 83 -0.04 -6.66 -16.70
N TYR A 84 0.05 -7.06 -15.43
CA TYR A 84 -0.86 -8.04 -14.83
C TYR A 84 -2.32 -7.56 -14.86
N ALA A 85 -2.55 -6.33 -14.41
CA ALA A 85 -3.89 -5.73 -14.39
C ALA A 85 -4.50 -5.62 -15.79
N GLN A 86 -3.69 -5.30 -16.81
CA GLN A 86 -4.13 -5.28 -18.20
C GLN A 86 -4.41 -6.68 -18.75
N LYS A 87 -3.47 -7.62 -18.56
CA LYS A 87 -3.56 -9.01 -19.08
C LYS A 87 -4.83 -9.71 -18.63
N PHE A 88 -5.19 -9.55 -17.35
CA PHE A 88 -6.37 -10.18 -16.76
C PHE A 88 -7.61 -9.27 -16.74
N GLN A 89 -7.55 -8.13 -17.46
CA GLN A 89 -8.65 -7.16 -17.57
C GLN A 89 -9.19 -6.71 -16.20
N ILE A 90 -8.32 -6.51 -15.22
CA ILE A 90 -8.67 -6.13 -13.86
C ILE A 90 -9.06 -4.64 -13.81
N LEU A 91 -8.41 -3.80 -14.64
CA LEU A 91 -8.60 -2.35 -14.64
C LEU A 91 -10.07 -1.90 -14.75
N LYS A 92 -10.92 -2.66 -15.46
CA LYS A 92 -12.35 -2.35 -15.61
C LYS A 92 -13.16 -2.44 -14.30
N TYR A 93 -12.63 -3.13 -13.28
CA TYR A 93 -13.25 -3.23 -11.96
C TYR A 93 -12.77 -2.13 -11.01
N ILE A 94 -11.73 -1.37 -11.38
CA ILE A 94 -11.08 -0.41 -10.49
C ILE A 94 -11.68 0.99 -10.70
N LYS A 95 -12.11 1.58 -9.59
CA LYS A 95 -12.42 3.00 -9.47
C LYS A 95 -11.22 3.68 -8.83
N PHE A 96 -10.39 4.28 -9.67
CA PHE A 96 -9.26 5.11 -9.25
C PHE A 96 -9.74 6.44 -8.68
N SER A 97 -8.83 7.13 -7.96
CA SER A 97 -9.13 8.40 -7.30
C SER A 97 -10.38 8.33 -6.42
N THR A 98 -10.66 7.16 -5.85
CA THR A 98 -11.86 6.86 -5.07
C THR A 98 -11.45 6.26 -3.74
N LYS A 99 -11.42 7.08 -2.70
CA LYS A 99 -11.00 6.67 -1.35
C LYS A 99 -12.21 6.18 -0.55
N VAL A 100 -12.11 5.00 0.05
CA VAL A 100 -13.09 4.55 1.06
C VAL A 100 -12.83 5.29 2.37
N ILE A 101 -13.86 5.90 2.94
CA ILE A 101 -13.78 6.72 4.17
C ILE A 101 -14.59 6.13 5.34
N SER A 102 -15.61 5.31 5.08
CA SER A 102 -16.28 4.52 6.11
C SER A 102 -16.78 3.19 5.55
N ILE A 103 -16.89 2.20 6.43
CA ILE A 103 -17.44 0.88 6.14
C ILE A 103 -18.28 0.50 7.36
N ASP A 104 -19.58 0.33 7.14
CA ASP A 104 -20.56 0.08 8.18
C ASP A 104 -21.34 -1.20 7.80
N TYR A 105 -21.43 -2.16 8.73
CA TYR A 105 -22.28 -3.34 8.51
C TYR A 105 -23.73 -2.99 8.88
N VAL A 106 -24.66 -3.26 7.97
CA VAL A 106 -26.09 -3.04 8.17
C VAL A 106 -26.78 -4.40 8.04
N GLY A 107 -27.15 -5.00 9.17
CA GLY A 107 -27.60 -6.39 9.20
C GLY A 107 -28.07 -6.87 10.58
N ASP A 108 -27.76 -8.13 10.87
CA ASP A 108 -28.00 -8.74 12.17
C ASP A 108 -27.15 -8.05 13.26
N ASP A 109 -27.53 -8.20 14.53
CA ASP A 109 -26.88 -7.52 15.66
C ASP A 109 -25.49 -8.07 16.01
N ASP A 110 -24.75 -7.34 16.85
CA ASP A 110 -23.38 -7.68 17.25
C ASP A 110 -23.28 -9.05 17.97
N ASP A 111 -24.35 -9.48 18.65
CA ASP A 111 -24.40 -10.77 19.34
C ASP A 111 -24.47 -11.93 18.32
N ASP A 112 -25.23 -11.77 17.23
CA ASP A 112 -25.26 -12.71 16.10
C ASP A 112 -23.93 -12.72 15.31
N MET A 113 -23.21 -11.59 15.25
CA MET A 113 -21.92 -11.46 14.56
C MET A 113 -20.77 -12.18 15.29
N GLN A 114 -20.77 -12.23 16.64
CA GLN A 114 -19.74 -12.93 17.42
C GLN A 114 -19.68 -14.44 17.14
N PHE A 115 -20.80 -15.06 16.73
CA PHE A 115 -20.82 -16.45 16.31
C PHE A 115 -20.09 -16.69 14.97
N TRP A 116 -19.71 -15.64 14.24
CA TRP A 116 -18.98 -15.75 12.97
C TRP A 116 -17.48 -15.92 13.18
N GLU A 117 -16.93 -15.85 14.40
CA GLU A 117 -15.50 -16.12 14.66
C GLU A 117 -15.04 -17.52 14.21
N LEU A 118 -15.98 -18.43 13.93
CA LEU A 118 -15.72 -19.78 13.39
C LEU A 118 -15.55 -19.84 11.86
N TRP A 119 -14.89 -18.87 11.23
CA TRP A 119 -14.41 -18.97 9.84
C TRP A 119 -13.19 -19.91 9.70
N GLY A 120 -13.32 -21.12 10.25
CA GLY A 120 -12.26 -22.14 10.33
C GLY A 120 -12.71 -23.57 10.04
N GLY A 121 -13.79 -23.81 9.27
CA GLY A 121 -13.99 -25.17 8.71
C GLY A 121 -15.41 -25.72 8.56
N ALA A 122 -16.49 -24.96 8.73
CA ALA A 122 -17.85 -25.53 8.64
C ALA A 122 -18.48 -25.57 7.23
N GLY A 123 -17.80 -25.03 6.20
CA GLY A 123 -18.23 -25.17 4.79
C GLY A 123 -19.56 -24.48 4.39
N LYS A 124 -20.21 -23.75 5.31
CA LYS A 124 -21.37 -22.91 5.01
C LYS A 124 -20.95 -21.45 5.16
N ALA A 125 -20.64 -20.83 4.03
CA ALA A 125 -20.59 -19.39 3.92
C ALA A 125 -22.03 -18.84 4.00
N PHE A 126 -22.15 -17.61 4.49
CA PHE A 126 -23.31 -16.72 4.33
C PHE A 126 -24.37 -16.75 5.46
N GLY A 127 -24.23 -15.82 6.42
CA GLY A 127 -25.40 -15.12 6.97
C GLY A 127 -26.00 -14.24 5.85
N SER A 128 -27.29 -14.39 5.59
CA SER A 128 -27.91 -13.95 4.33
C SER A 128 -28.64 -12.61 4.38
N LYS A 129 -28.60 -11.89 5.51
CA LYS A 129 -29.44 -10.69 5.71
C LYS A 129 -28.69 -9.37 5.60
N GLY A 130 -27.53 -9.23 6.24
CA GLY A 130 -26.85 -7.93 6.25
C GLY A 130 -25.93 -7.68 5.07
N LYS A 131 -25.67 -6.39 4.84
CA LYS A 131 -24.82 -5.87 3.78
C LYS A 131 -23.83 -4.85 4.34
N TRP A 132 -22.72 -4.68 3.65
CA TRP A 132 -21.74 -3.65 3.94
C TRP A 132 -22.11 -2.38 3.18
N HIS A 133 -22.24 -1.28 3.91
CA HIS A 133 -22.40 0.07 3.39
C HIS A 133 -21.05 0.78 3.45
N LEU A 134 -20.53 1.18 2.29
CA LEU A 134 -19.26 1.89 2.17
C LEU A 134 -19.55 3.33 1.76
N LYS A 135 -18.92 4.29 2.44
CA LYS A 135 -18.81 5.67 1.95
C LYS A 135 -17.49 5.82 1.21
N VAL A 136 -17.57 6.29 -0.02
CA VAL A 136 -16.41 6.56 -0.87
C VAL A 136 -16.40 8.02 -1.29
N ILE A 137 -15.23 8.63 -1.36
CA ILE A 137 -15.03 9.99 -1.86
C ILE A 137 -14.22 9.94 -3.14
N ASP A 138 -14.73 10.58 -4.19
CA ASP A 138 -13.94 10.88 -5.39
C ASP A 138 -12.96 12.00 -5.06
N THR A 139 -11.66 11.69 -4.99
CA THR A 139 -10.63 12.64 -4.56
C THR A 139 -10.36 13.75 -5.56
N LYS A 140 -10.90 13.66 -6.78
CA LYS A 140 -10.82 14.72 -7.80
C LYS A 140 -12.03 15.65 -7.77
N GLN A 141 -13.20 15.12 -7.40
CA GLN A 141 -14.47 15.87 -7.42
C GLN A 141 -14.97 16.28 -6.03
N ASP A 142 -14.34 15.77 -4.96
CA ASP A 142 -14.75 15.94 -3.56
C ASP A 142 -16.22 15.50 -3.31
N GLU A 143 -16.68 14.53 -4.11
CA GLU A 143 -18.04 14.01 -4.07
C GLU A 143 -18.09 12.69 -3.28
N ILE A 144 -18.96 12.63 -2.27
CA ILE A 144 -19.19 11.42 -1.48
C ILE A 144 -20.33 10.60 -2.10
N LYS A 145 -20.08 9.31 -2.28
CA LYS A 145 -21.04 8.32 -2.78
C LYS A 145 -21.14 7.15 -1.80
N GLU A 146 -22.32 6.56 -1.73
CA GLU A 146 -22.52 5.32 -0.99
C GLU A 146 -22.50 4.11 -1.93
N TYR A 147 -21.93 3.02 -1.43
CA TYR A 147 -21.88 1.74 -2.13
C TYR A 147 -22.30 0.62 -1.20
N VAL A 148 -23.08 -0.33 -1.72
CA VAL A 148 -23.54 -1.49 -0.95
C VAL A 148 -22.95 -2.76 -1.55
N ALA A 149 -22.37 -3.60 -0.72
CA ALA A 149 -21.78 -4.88 -1.13
C ALA A 149 -22.12 -5.99 -0.13
N GLU A 150 -22.14 -7.24 -0.61
CA GLU A 150 -22.35 -8.40 0.25
C GLU A 150 -21.06 -8.78 0.99
N PHE A 151 -19.89 -8.46 0.41
CA PHE A 151 -18.58 -8.72 1.00
C PHE A 151 -17.66 -7.53 0.87
N VAL A 152 -16.77 -7.38 1.84
CA VAL A 152 -15.65 -6.44 1.79
C VAL A 152 -14.35 -7.21 1.95
N VAL A 153 -13.38 -6.92 1.08
CA VAL A 153 -12.00 -7.41 1.19
C VAL A 153 -11.08 -6.21 1.37
N LEU A 154 -10.45 -6.11 2.53
CA LEU A 154 -9.51 -5.03 2.83
C LEU A 154 -8.13 -5.36 2.25
N CYS A 155 -7.66 -4.53 1.32
CA CYS A 155 -6.36 -4.64 0.65
C CYS A 155 -5.56 -3.34 0.80
N ILE A 156 -5.70 -2.66 1.95
CA ILE A 156 -5.16 -1.31 2.23
C ILE A 156 -3.64 -1.30 2.53
N GLY A 157 -3.04 -2.48 2.73
CA GLY A 157 -1.65 -2.61 3.16
C GLY A 157 -1.43 -2.25 4.63
N ARG A 158 -0.21 -2.48 5.13
CA ARG A 158 0.19 -2.19 6.52
C ARG A 158 1.12 -0.98 6.65
N PHE A 159 1.83 -0.62 5.59
CA PHE A 159 2.92 0.36 5.60
C PHE A 159 2.52 1.67 4.91
N SER A 160 1.31 2.15 5.17
CA SER A 160 0.74 3.33 4.50
C SER A 160 -0.02 4.22 5.48
N GLY A 161 0.04 5.54 5.23
CA GLY A 161 -0.87 6.53 5.81
C GLY A 161 -0.59 7.01 7.24
N LEU A 162 0.01 6.19 8.11
CA LEU A 162 0.26 6.57 9.51
C LEU A 162 1.70 6.24 9.93
N PRO A 163 2.58 7.24 10.07
CA PRO A 163 3.95 7.01 10.52
C PRO A 163 4.00 6.66 12.00
N ASP A 164 4.82 5.67 12.32
CA ASP A 164 5.15 5.32 13.69
C ASP A 164 6.30 6.21 14.14
N ILE A 165 5.96 7.31 14.80
CA ILE A 165 6.92 8.30 15.31
C ILE A 165 6.88 8.23 16.84
N PRO A 166 8.01 7.94 17.50
CA PRO A 166 8.03 7.88 18.96
C PRO A 166 7.73 9.24 19.56
N GLU A 167 7.05 9.25 20.70
CA GLU A 167 6.86 10.45 21.50
C GLU A 167 8.19 10.88 22.14
N PHE A 168 8.51 12.18 22.06
CA PHE A 168 9.68 12.75 22.70
C PHE A 168 9.24 13.57 23.93
N PRO A 169 9.98 13.51 25.05
CA PRO A 169 9.76 14.42 26.18
C PRO A 169 9.86 15.88 25.76
N SER A 170 9.13 16.77 26.44
CA SER A 170 9.21 18.21 26.19
C SER A 170 10.65 18.72 26.33
N GLY A 171 11.11 19.51 25.35
CA GLY A 171 12.48 20.01 25.30
C GLY A 171 13.51 18.98 24.83
N CYS A 172 13.07 17.88 24.21
CA CYS A 172 13.92 16.86 23.57
C CYS A 172 13.47 16.60 22.13
N GLY A 173 14.28 15.84 21.38
CA GLY A 173 13.91 15.37 20.05
C GLY A 173 13.71 16.50 19.03
N PRO A 174 12.67 16.43 18.19
CA PRO A 174 12.40 17.43 17.16
C PRO A 174 12.22 18.85 17.69
N ASP A 175 11.68 19.02 18.91
CA ASP A 175 11.36 20.34 19.50
C ASP A 175 12.57 21.26 19.66
N VAL A 176 13.74 20.67 19.88
CA VAL A 176 15.01 21.41 20.10
C VAL A 176 15.93 21.34 18.89
N PHE A 177 15.56 20.59 17.85
CA PHE A 177 16.36 20.45 16.66
C PHE A 177 16.01 21.55 15.64
N SER A 178 16.97 22.41 15.33
CA SER A 178 16.79 23.49 14.35
C SER A 178 16.83 23.04 12.89
N GLY A 179 17.06 21.75 12.63
CA GLY A 179 17.05 21.17 11.29
C GLY A 179 15.68 20.60 10.92
N LYS A 180 15.62 19.96 9.74
CA LYS A 180 14.39 19.31 9.25
C LYS A 180 14.33 17.86 9.72
N VAL A 181 13.21 17.47 10.33
CA VAL A 181 12.88 16.09 10.72
C VAL A 181 11.80 15.56 9.79
N LEU A 182 11.92 14.30 9.37
CA LEU A 182 11.00 13.61 8.47
C LEU A 182 10.91 12.14 8.85
N HIS A 183 9.73 11.53 8.68
CA HIS A 183 9.61 10.07 8.70
C HIS A 183 10.03 9.48 7.35
N SER A 184 10.42 8.20 7.33
CA SER A 184 10.83 7.51 6.09
C SER A 184 9.76 7.52 5.00
N MET A 185 8.48 7.46 5.40
CA MET A 185 7.34 7.58 4.49
C MET A 185 7.24 8.96 3.83
N ASP A 186 7.53 10.04 4.57
CA ASP A 186 7.52 11.38 3.99
C ASP A 186 8.60 11.52 2.93
N PHE A 187 9.77 10.92 3.18
CA PHE A 187 10.87 10.89 2.22
C PHE A 187 10.51 10.08 0.96
N ALA A 188 9.90 8.91 1.12
CA ALA A 188 9.48 8.05 0.01
C ALA A 188 8.27 8.60 -0.79
N ALA A 189 7.52 9.54 -0.22
CA ALA A 189 6.40 10.20 -0.90
C ALA A 189 6.83 11.38 -1.79
N MET A 190 8.07 11.86 -1.66
CA MET A 190 8.60 12.94 -2.51
C MET A 190 8.94 12.42 -3.91
N ASP A 191 8.83 13.28 -4.91
CA ASP A 191 9.44 13.01 -6.20
C ASP A 191 10.98 12.97 -6.09
N ASN A 192 11.62 12.23 -7.00
CA ASN A 192 13.08 12.00 -6.95
C ASN A 192 13.89 13.29 -6.96
N ALA A 193 13.45 14.33 -7.67
CA ALA A 193 14.18 15.59 -7.76
C ALA A 193 14.12 16.36 -6.42
N THR A 194 12.93 16.44 -5.83
CA THR A 194 12.73 17.05 -4.51
C THR A 194 13.50 16.29 -3.42
N ALA A 195 13.45 14.95 -3.43
CA ALA A 195 14.19 14.11 -2.49
C ALA A 195 15.71 14.31 -2.62
N ALA A 196 16.23 14.36 -3.86
CA ALA A 196 17.64 14.58 -4.12
C ALA A 196 18.13 15.96 -3.65
N GLU A 197 17.39 17.03 -3.98
CA GLU A 197 17.76 18.39 -3.53
C GLU A 197 17.62 18.56 -2.01
N LEU A 198 16.67 17.87 -1.38
CA LEU A 198 16.51 17.88 0.08
C LEU A 198 17.78 17.39 0.79
N ILE A 199 18.41 16.32 0.30
CA ILE A 199 19.57 15.69 0.94
C ILE A 199 20.91 16.26 0.45
N LYS A 200 20.94 16.89 -0.73
CA LYS A 200 22.17 17.33 -1.40
C LYS A 200 23.10 18.15 -0.51
N GLY A 201 24.32 17.65 -0.35
CA GLY A 201 25.38 18.29 0.41
C GLY A 201 25.15 18.32 1.93
N LYS A 202 24.02 17.79 2.43
CA LYS A 202 23.63 17.84 3.83
C LYS A 202 24.24 16.69 4.64
N ASN A 203 24.27 16.99 5.93
CA ASN A 203 24.62 16.09 7.02
C ASN A 203 23.32 15.45 7.51
N VAL A 204 23.15 14.15 7.28
CA VAL A 204 21.90 13.44 7.59
C VAL A 204 22.12 12.41 8.70
N ALA A 205 21.23 12.42 9.69
CA ALA A 205 21.11 11.37 10.69
C ALA A 205 19.86 10.53 10.38
N ILE A 206 20.01 9.21 10.44
CA ILE A 206 18.92 8.25 10.19
C ILE A 206 18.65 7.53 11.50
N ILE A 207 17.39 7.51 11.93
CA ILE A 207 16.95 6.84 13.14
C ILE A 207 16.20 5.56 12.75
N GLY A 208 16.67 4.41 13.22
CA GLY A 208 16.16 3.08 12.89
C GLY A 208 17.14 2.23 12.06
N SER A 209 16.95 0.91 12.11
CA SER A 209 17.78 -0.10 11.41
C SER A 209 16.98 -0.96 10.42
N GLY A 210 15.70 -0.61 10.20
CA GLY A 210 14.83 -1.31 9.25
C GLY A 210 15.28 -1.14 7.79
N LYS A 211 14.64 -1.90 6.89
CA LYS A 211 14.97 -1.88 5.45
C LYS A 211 14.94 -0.48 4.85
N SER A 212 13.92 0.31 5.19
CA SER A 212 13.81 1.71 4.75
C SER A 212 14.98 2.57 5.20
N ALA A 213 15.50 2.36 6.41
CA ALA A 213 16.66 3.11 6.90
C ALA A 213 17.92 2.79 6.08
N VAL A 214 18.12 1.52 5.73
CA VAL A 214 19.24 1.08 4.88
C VAL A 214 19.14 1.66 3.47
N ASP A 215 17.95 1.63 2.87
CA ASP A 215 17.72 2.19 1.53
C ASP A 215 17.94 3.72 1.51
N ILE A 216 17.44 4.45 2.51
CA ILE A 216 17.68 5.89 2.66
C ILE A 216 19.17 6.19 2.84
N ALA A 217 19.88 5.40 3.65
CA ALA A 217 21.32 5.55 3.85
C ALA A 217 22.08 5.35 2.53
N TYR A 218 21.68 4.34 1.73
CA TYR A 218 22.26 4.09 0.42
C TYR A 218 22.02 5.25 -0.55
N GLU A 219 20.79 5.77 -0.63
CA GLU A 219 20.44 6.92 -1.47
C GLU A 219 21.28 8.16 -1.11
N ILE A 220 21.42 8.46 0.19
CA ILE A 220 22.25 9.57 0.67
C ILE A 220 23.73 9.35 0.35
N ALA A 221 24.25 8.13 0.53
CA ALA A 221 25.63 7.82 0.18
C ALA A 221 25.90 8.03 -1.31
N ASN A 222 24.95 7.67 -2.18
CA ASN A 222 25.07 7.84 -3.62
C ASN A 222 25.08 9.31 -4.03
N LYS A 223 24.20 10.16 -3.45
CA LYS A 223 24.13 11.59 -3.82
C LYS A 223 25.24 12.44 -3.18
N ASN A 224 25.63 12.14 -1.94
CA ASN A 224 26.54 13.00 -1.16
C ASN A 224 27.95 12.43 -0.95
N GLY A 225 28.17 11.16 -1.32
CA GLY A 225 29.37 10.41 -0.96
C GLY A 225 29.33 9.87 0.47
N LYS A 226 30.06 8.77 0.71
CA LYS A 226 30.04 8.00 1.97
C LYS A 226 30.40 8.80 3.24
N LYS A 227 31.12 9.92 3.11
CA LYS A 227 31.62 10.72 4.24
C LYS A 227 30.60 11.69 4.84
N LYS A 228 29.38 11.79 4.28
CA LYS A 228 28.33 12.73 4.74
C LYS A 228 27.14 12.07 5.46
N ILE A 229 27.20 10.77 5.71
CA ILE A 229 26.28 10.09 6.64
C ILE A 229 26.87 10.26 8.03
N LEU A 230 26.25 11.11 8.85
CA LEU A 230 26.81 11.44 10.15
C LEU A 230 26.53 10.33 11.16
N HIS A 231 25.31 9.81 11.24
CA HIS A 231 24.98 8.73 12.17
C HIS A 231 23.76 7.93 11.68
N ILE A 232 23.87 6.60 11.62
CA ILE A 232 22.73 5.68 11.63
C ILE A 232 22.53 5.29 13.09
N TYR A 233 21.50 5.82 13.74
CA TYR A 233 21.13 5.39 15.08
C TYR A 233 20.26 4.15 14.96
N VAL A 234 20.76 3.03 15.47
CA VAL A 234 19.98 1.82 15.68
C VAL A 234 19.16 2.05 16.97
N LEU A 235 17.88 2.36 16.83
CA LEU A 235 16.93 2.18 17.92
C LEU A 235 16.30 0.79 17.71
N GLU A 236 16.61 -0.13 18.62
CA GLU A 236 15.89 -1.39 18.81
C GLU A 236 14.67 -1.17 19.71
#